data_AF-A0A2W6P9R8-F1
#
_entry.id   AF-A0A2W6P9R8-F1
#
_cell.length_a   1.000
_cell.length_b   1.000
_cell.length_c   1.000
_cell.angle_alpha   90.00
_cell.angle_beta   90.00
_cell.angle_gamma   90.00
#
_symmetry.space_group_name_H-M   'P 1'
#
loop_
_entity.id
_entity.type
_entity.pdbx_description
1 polymer ?
#
loop_
_entity_poly.entity_id
_entity_poly.type
_entity_poly.pdbx_seq_one_letter_code
_entity_poly.pdbx_strand_id
1 'polypeptide(L)' 'MSQNVYQFIDLQRVDPPKKPLKIRKIEFIEIYEPFSEGQAKAQA' A
#
# COMPACT_ATOMS: atom_id res chain seq x y z
N MET A 1 -6.15 0.84 -23.70
CA MET A 1 -5.67 2.16 -23.24
C MET A 1 -4.23 2.01 -22.80
N SER A 2 -3.32 2.88 -23.25
CA SER A 2 -1.90 2.81 -22.91
C SER A 2 -1.70 3.14 -21.43
N GLN A 3 -1.18 2.20 -20.64
CA GLN A 3 -0.83 2.46 -19.24
C GLN A 3 0.44 3.33 -19.19
N ASN A 4 0.42 4.39 -18.37
CA ASN A 4 1.60 5.24 -18.18
C ASN A 4 2.57 4.58 -17.18
N VAL A 5 3.52 3.81 -17.70
CA VAL A 5 4.51 3.07 -16.90
C VAL A 5 5.50 3.99 -16.17
N TYR A 6 5.59 5.27 -16.57
CA TYR A 6 6.50 6.26 -15.97
C TYR A 6 5.84 7.11 -14.88
N GLN A 7 4.67 6.73 -14.38
CA GLN A 7 3.97 7.45 -13.31
C GLN A 7 4.79 7.60 -12.02
N PHE A 8 5.83 6.79 -11.82
CA PHE A 8 6.77 6.89 -10.68
C PHE A 8 7.60 8.18 -10.67
N ILE A 9 7.65 8.93 -11.78
CA ILE A 9 8.31 10.24 -11.84
C ILE A 9 7.50 11.28 -11.07
N ASP A 10 6.18 11.22 -11.18
CA ASP A 10 5.27 12.23 -10.63
C ASP A 10 4.61 11.77 -9.32
N LEU A 11 4.44 10.46 -9.14
CA LEU A 11 3.77 9.87 -7.99
C LEU A 11 4.76 9.27 -7.01
N GLN A 12 4.55 9.58 -5.73
CA GLN A 12 5.28 8.93 -4.65
C GLN A 12 4.74 7.54 -4.39
N ARG A 13 5.63 6.64 -3.94
CA ARG A 13 5.25 5.35 -3.41
C ARG A 13 4.44 5.56 -2.13
N VAL A 14 3.29 4.89 -2.05
CA VAL A 14 2.46 4.86 -0.84
C VAL A 14 2.47 3.44 -0.29
N ASP A 15 2.80 3.28 0.99
CA ASP A 15 2.71 1.99 1.67
C ASP A 15 1.23 1.66 2.00
N PRO A 16 0.87 0.37 2.07
CA PRO A 16 -0.48 0.01 2.47
C PRO A 16 -0.75 0.39 3.94
N PRO A 17 -2.03 0.50 4.33
CA PRO A 17 -2.40 0.87 5.70
C PRO A 17 -1.78 -0.08 6.74
N LYS A 18 -1.34 0.48 7.86
CA LYS A 18 -0.81 -0.30 8.99
C LYS A 18 -1.91 -0.57 9.99
N LYS A 19 -1.88 -1.75 10.60
CA LYS A 19 -2.71 -2.08 11.76
C LYS A 19 -2.39 -1.14 12.94
N PRO A 20 -3.38 -0.84 13.82
CA PRO A 20 -3.18 0.00 14.99
C PRO A 20 -1.97 -0.40 15.85
N LEU A 21 -1.24 0.59 16.37
CA LEU A 21 0.02 0.38 17.12
C LEU A 21 -0.12 -0.59 18.30
N LYS A 22 -1.26 -0.53 18.99
CA LYS A 22 -1.53 -1.38 20.16
C LYS A 22 -1.53 -2.86 19.79
N ILE A 23 -2.07 -3.21 18.63
CA ILE A 23 -2.21 -4.60 18.18
C ILE A 23 -0.84 -5.16 17.76
N ARG A 24 -0.12 -4.45 16.89
CA ARG A 24 1.21 -4.89 16.39
C ARG A 24 2.34 -4.93 17.44
N LYS A 25 2.09 -4.44 18.66
CA LYS A 25 3.03 -4.51 19.79
C LYS A 25 2.79 -5.71 20.70
N ILE A 26 1.58 -6.27 20.69
CA ILE A 26 1.13 -7.23 21.68
C ILE A 26 0.85 -8.58 21.00
N GLU A 27 0.40 -8.56 19.76
CA GLU A 27 0.01 -9.75 19.00
C GLU A 27 1.06 -10.09 17.93
N PHE A 28 1.33 -11.39 17.75
CA PHE A 28 2.18 -11.89 16.68
C PHE A 28 1.35 -12.06 15.39
N ILE A 29 1.16 -10.94 14.68
CA ILE A 29 0.37 -10.85 13.46
C ILE A 29 1.06 -10.00 12.41
N GLU A 30 0.59 -10.07 11.16
CA GLU A 30 1.01 -9.15 10.10
C GLU A 30 0.63 -7.70 10.43
N ILE A 31 1.54 -6.76 10.17
CA ILE A 31 1.36 -5.35 10.56
C ILE A 31 0.69 -4.48 9.49
N TYR A 32 0.62 -4.98 8.25
CA TYR A 32 0.05 -4.28 7.12
C TYR A 32 -1.30 -4.90 6.76
N GLU A 33 -2.20 -4.07 6.26
CA GLU A 33 -3.37 -4.53 5.52
C GLU A 33 -3.00 -4.73 4.04
N PRO A 34 -3.72 -5.60 3.32
CA PRO A 34 -3.57 -5.67 1.87
C PRO A 34 -3.98 -4.35 1.22
N PHE A 35 -3.37 -4.01 0.08
CA PHE A 35 -3.89 -2.94 -0.76
C PHE A 35 -5.31 -3.27 -1.23
N SER A 36 -6.14 -2.24 -1.34
CA SER A 36 -7.35 -2.35 -2.14
C SER A 36 -6.98 -2.46 -3.62
N GLU A 37 -7.89 -3.00 -4.43
CA GLU A 37 -7.66 -3.14 -5.87
C GLU A 37 -7.33 -1.80 -6.55
N GLY A 38 -8.00 -0.72 -6.12
CA GLY A 38 -7.73 0.63 -6.62
C GLY A 38 -6.34 1.15 -6.24
N GLN A 39 -5.90 0.88 -5.02
CA GLN A 39 -4.55 1.25 -4.57
C GLN A 39 -3.47 0.46 -5.33
N ALA A 40 -3.68 -0.84 -5.52
CA ALA A 40 -2.76 -1.66 -6.30
C ALA A 40 -2.66 -1.18 -7.75
N LYS A 41 -3.80 -0.86 -8.39
CA LYS A 41 -3.84 -0.31 -9.76
C LYS A 41 -3.14 1.05 -9.87
N ALA A 42 -3.20 1.88 -8.84
CA ALA A 42 -2.53 3.18 -8.81
C ALA A 42 -1.02 3.10 -8.53
N GLN A 43 -0.50 1.91 -8.18
CA GLN A 43 0.91 1.69 -7.87
C GLN A 43 1.59 0.67 -8.80
N ALA A 44 0.83 -0.01 -9.67
CA ALA A 44 1.30 -0.94 -10.70
C ALA A 44 1.63 -0.23 -12.01
#